data_AF-A0A0Q5QV52-F1
#
_entry.id   AF-A0A0Q5QV52-F1
#
_cell.length_a   1.000
_cell.length_b   1.000
_cell.length_c   1.000
_cell.angle_alpha   90.00
_cell.angle_beta   90.00
_cell.angle_gamma   90.00
#
_symmetry.space_group_name_H-M   'P 1'
#
loop_
_entity.id
_entity.type
_entity.pdbx_description
1 polymer ?
#
loop_
_entity_poly.entity_id
_entity_poly.type
_entity_poly.pdbx_seq_one_letter_code
_entity_poly.pdbx_strand_id
1 'polypeptide(L)'
;MSDFTPTPLVAPAKPRVRWPAIVAASAFFLGLAAMAVAMHYWSVWFPTETAAPVATVKGQLPVVVVPAAGAPAAAAPVIDLNELSKREGELAGRLADLEQRTARVSGDAQAASGYATRAEGMMVAFAARRALDRGLRLGYIEDQLRTRFGTTQPHAVAAILQAAREPVTIAELRAGLDGIGTELVTGQASNGWLHSLRRELGNLVVIHRADTPSPLPVDRLARAKQMLETNKVEAALAEVARMPGAPQAVRWTAAARRYIGARQALDTIEAAAITGQTNPTDIPGTDAPAA
;
A
#
# COMPACT_ATOMS: atom_id res chain seq x y z
N MET A 1 -59.87 -17.15 39.47
CA MET A 1 -58.67 -17.93 39.84
C MET A 1 -57.57 -17.49 38.91
N SER A 2 -56.67 -16.66 39.41
CA SER A 2 -55.60 -16.01 38.65
C SER A 2 -54.31 -16.74 39.01
N ASP A 3 -53.75 -17.49 38.07
CA ASP A 3 -52.51 -18.24 38.30
C ASP A 3 -51.31 -17.28 38.34
N PHE A 4 -50.64 -17.25 39.49
CA PHE A 4 -49.37 -16.57 39.72
C PHE A 4 -48.22 -17.52 39.34
N THR A 5 -47.53 -17.27 38.25
CA THR A 5 -46.23 -17.91 37.95
C THR A 5 -45.08 -17.12 38.60
N PRO A 6 -44.24 -17.71 39.46
CA PRO A 6 -43.09 -17.02 40.02
C PRO A 6 -41.91 -16.96 39.04
N THR A 7 -41.34 -15.77 38.88
CA THR A 7 -40.11 -15.49 38.13
C THR A 7 -38.89 -16.04 38.88
N PRO A 8 -37.91 -16.72 38.23
CA PRO A 8 -36.70 -17.17 38.91
C PRO A 8 -35.74 -16.01 39.22
N LEU A 9 -35.22 -15.99 40.44
CA LEU A 9 -34.16 -15.08 40.89
C LEU A 9 -32.83 -15.47 40.26
N VAL A 10 -32.22 -14.54 39.51
CA VAL A 10 -30.87 -14.66 38.94
C VAL A 10 -29.85 -14.26 40.01
N ALA A 11 -28.89 -15.15 40.31
CA ALA A 11 -27.76 -14.86 41.19
C ALA A 11 -26.66 -14.05 40.45
N PRO A 12 -26.00 -13.05 41.08
CA PRO A 12 -24.91 -12.33 40.44
C PRO A 12 -23.62 -13.16 40.40
N ALA A 13 -23.06 -13.36 39.20
CA ALA A 13 -21.77 -14.00 39.00
C ALA A 13 -20.62 -13.07 39.45
N LYS A 14 -19.65 -13.62 40.20
CA LYS A 14 -18.48 -12.92 40.76
C LYS A 14 -17.41 -12.70 39.68
N PRO A 15 -16.85 -11.48 39.49
CA PRO A 15 -15.92 -11.22 38.40
C PRO A 15 -14.50 -11.71 38.72
N ARG A 16 -14.02 -12.72 37.97
CA ARG A 16 -12.62 -13.15 37.95
C ARG A 16 -11.84 -12.32 36.92
N VAL A 17 -11.66 -11.03 37.19
CA VAL A 17 -10.88 -10.11 36.35
C VAL A 17 -9.74 -9.54 37.19
N ARG A 18 -8.65 -10.30 37.35
CA ARG A 18 -7.42 -9.78 37.97
C ARG A 18 -6.16 -10.06 37.16
N TRP A 19 -6.17 -11.07 36.29
CA TRP A 19 -4.99 -11.43 35.51
C TRP A 19 -4.78 -10.61 34.22
N PRO A 20 -5.79 -10.33 33.38
CA PRO A 20 -5.58 -9.50 32.19
C PRO A 20 -5.32 -8.02 32.53
N ALA A 21 -5.82 -7.53 33.67
CA ALA A 21 -5.56 -6.18 34.15
C ALA A 21 -4.10 -5.97 34.58
N ILE A 22 -3.46 -7.00 35.15
CA ILE A 22 -2.04 -6.96 35.53
C ILE A 22 -1.14 -6.96 34.29
N VAL A 23 -1.50 -7.72 33.25
CA VAL A 23 -0.77 -7.75 31.97
C VAL A 23 -0.92 -6.42 31.21
N ALA A 24 -2.11 -5.82 31.22
CA ALA A 24 -2.32 -4.50 30.63
C ALA A 24 -1.53 -3.40 31.37
N ALA A 25 -1.51 -3.45 32.70
CA ALA A 25 -0.74 -2.51 33.51
C ALA A 25 0.78 -2.67 33.29
N SER A 26 1.30 -3.89 33.24
CA SER A 26 2.73 -4.12 33.01
C SER A 26 3.17 -3.66 31.62
N ALA A 27 2.38 -3.91 30.57
CA ALA A 27 2.64 -3.41 29.22
C ALA A 27 2.67 -1.87 29.17
N PHE A 28 1.77 -1.21 29.92
CA PHE A 28 1.72 0.25 29.99
C PHE A 28 2.98 0.84 30.65
N PHE A 29 3.42 0.28 31.78
CA PHE A 29 4.64 0.76 32.45
C PHE A 29 5.91 0.47 31.65
N LEU A 30 5.97 -0.65 30.93
CA LEU A 30 7.09 -1.00 30.06
C LEU A 30 7.16 -0.06 28.85
N GLY A 31 6.01 0.31 28.27
CA GLY A 31 5.92 1.34 27.24
C GLY A 31 6.36 2.73 27.73
N LEU A 32 5.97 3.11 28.95
CA LEU A 32 6.40 4.39 29.57
C LEU A 32 7.91 4.44 29.82
N ALA A 33 8.50 3.33 30.29
CA ALA A 33 9.94 3.23 30.47
C ALA A 33 10.69 3.30 29.13
N ALA A 34 10.20 2.62 28.09
CA ALA A 34 10.76 2.70 26.75
C ALA A 34 10.65 4.12 26.15
N MET A 35 9.53 4.82 26.37
CA MET A 35 9.33 6.21 25.97
C MET A 35 10.32 7.16 26.67
N ALA A 36 10.54 6.98 27.97
CA ALA A 36 11.48 7.79 28.75
C ALA A 36 12.93 7.61 28.28
N VAL A 37 13.33 6.36 27.99
CA VAL A 37 14.65 6.05 27.42
C VAL A 37 14.78 6.65 26.02
N ALA A 38 13.77 6.52 25.16
CA ALA A 38 13.77 7.11 23.83
C ALA A 38 13.91 8.64 23.87
N MET A 39 13.19 9.33 24.77
CA MET A 39 13.33 10.78 24.95
C MET A 39 14.72 11.19 25.48
N HIS A 40 15.29 10.42 26.41
CA HIS A 40 16.62 10.70 26.95
C HIS A 40 17.73 10.55 25.88
N TYR A 41 17.63 9.53 25.02
CA TYR A 41 18.56 9.37 23.90
C TYR A 41 18.32 10.40 22.78
N TRP A 42 17.07 10.81 22.56
CA TRP A 42 16.73 11.89 21.62
C TRP A 42 17.32 13.24 22.07
N SER A 43 17.27 13.58 23.37
CA SER A 43 17.84 14.84 23.89
C SER A 43 19.36 14.90 23.85
N VAL A 44 20.04 13.75 23.77
CA VAL A 44 21.51 13.67 23.64
C VAL A 44 21.96 13.83 22.18
N TRP A 45 21.15 13.38 21.22
CA TRP A 45 21.45 13.49 19.78
C TRP A 45 20.97 14.80 19.14
N PHE A 46 19.96 15.45 19.74
CA PHE A 46 19.47 16.77 19.36
C PHE A 46 19.58 17.71 20.58
N PRO A 47 20.71 18.40 20.78
CA PRO A 47 20.76 19.46 21.79
C PRO A 47 19.68 20.48 21.43
N THR A 48 18.65 20.56 22.26
CA THR A 48 17.75 21.71 22.25
C THR A 48 18.61 22.92 22.56
N GLU A 49 18.90 23.74 21.56
CA GLU A 49 19.33 25.11 21.81
C GLU A 49 18.21 25.76 22.61
N THR A 50 18.37 25.79 23.93
CA THR A 50 17.66 26.73 24.78
C THR A 50 17.98 28.09 24.21
N ALA A 51 17.03 28.63 23.44
CA ALA A 51 17.07 29.99 22.97
C ALA A 51 17.47 30.86 24.16
N ALA A 52 18.65 31.47 24.06
CA ALA A 52 19.05 32.49 25.00
C ALA A 52 17.85 33.45 25.15
N PRO A 53 17.50 33.88 26.38
CA PRO A 53 16.44 34.86 26.54
C PRO A 53 16.78 36.02 25.62
N VAL A 54 15.96 36.20 24.57
CA VAL A 54 16.02 37.38 23.72
C VAL A 54 15.91 38.51 24.72
N ALA A 55 17.01 39.23 24.91
CA ALA A 55 17.01 40.42 25.74
C ALA A 55 15.86 41.25 25.17
N THR A 56 14.81 41.39 25.98
CA THR A 56 13.69 42.25 25.65
C THR A 56 14.34 43.58 25.35
N VAL A 57 14.41 43.94 24.06
CA VAL A 57 14.72 45.29 23.65
C VAL A 57 13.52 46.05 24.18
N LYS A 58 13.62 46.54 25.43
CA LYS A 58 12.78 47.61 25.93
C LYS A 58 12.87 48.63 24.83
N GLY A 59 11.77 48.80 24.09
CA GLY A 59 11.70 49.72 22.97
C GLY A 59 12.35 51.02 23.42
N GLN A 60 13.55 51.27 22.90
CA GLN A 60 14.14 52.58 23.00
C GLN A 60 13.19 53.42 22.15
N LEU A 61 12.25 54.08 22.83
CA LEU A 61 11.48 55.16 22.23
C LEU A 61 12.50 56.03 21.48
N PRO A 62 12.21 56.45 20.24
CA PRO A 62 13.17 57.21 19.46
C PRO A 62 13.63 58.39 20.31
N VAL A 63 14.90 58.37 20.71
CA VAL A 63 15.53 59.51 21.34
C VAL A 63 15.61 60.55 20.23
N VAL A 64 14.63 61.44 20.21
CA VAL A 64 14.74 62.71 19.51
C VAL A 64 15.87 63.43 20.21
N VAL A 65 17.04 63.46 19.56
CA VAL A 65 18.11 64.37 19.95
C VAL A 65 17.60 65.77 19.65
N VAL A 66 16.93 66.39 20.62
CA VAL A 66 16.74 67.84 20.62
C VAL A 66 18.14 68.41 20.82
N PRO A 67 18.69 69.22 19.90
CA PRO A 67 19.97 69.86 20.14
C PRO A 67 19.80 70.76 21.36
N ALA A 68 20.46 70.42 22.46
CA ALA A 68 20.66 71.37 23.54
C ALA A 68 21.44 72.54 22.94
N ALA A 69 20.82 73.72 22.90
CA ALA A 69 21.49 74.95 22.50
C ALA A 69 22.72 75.15 23.40
N GLY A 70 23.92 74.95 22.85
CA GLY A 70 25.18 75.24 23.53
C GLY A 70 26.27 74.16 23.51
N ALA A 71 26.09 73.01 22.85
CA ALA A 71 27.21 72.09 22.60
C ALA A 71 27.91 72.44 21.26
N PRO A 72 29.27 72.46 21.18
CA PRO A 72 29.95 72.67 19.91
C PRO A 72 29.47 71.62 18.91
N ALA A 73 29.12 72.08 17.70
CA ALA A 73 28.65 71.23 16.62
C ALA A 73 29.69 70.12 16.38
N ALA A 74 29.36 68.90 16.82
CA ALA A 74 30.09 67.72 16.38
C ALA A 74 30.01 67.71 14.85
N ALA A 75 31.18 67.68 14.20
CA ALA A 75 31.29 67.63 12.75
C ALA A 75 30.29 66.59 12.21
N ALA A 76 29.48 66.98 11.23
CA ALA A 76 28.56 66.07 10.56
C ALA A 76 29.35 64.82 10.13
N PRO A 77 28.83 63.60 10.35
CA PRO A 77 29.54 62.39 9.97
C PRO A 77 29.83 62.45 8.48
N VAL A 78 31.10 62.56 8.13
CA VAL A 78 31.56 62.49 6.74
C VAL A 78 31.27 61.07 6.29
N ILE A 79 30.33 60.90 5.35
CA ILE A 79 30.02 59.61 4.77
C ILE A 79 31.23 59.16 3.97
N ASP A 80 31.92 58.13 4.44
CA ASP A 80 33.02 57.51 3.70
C ASP A 80 32.42 56.61 2.60
N LEU A 81 32.45 57.13 1.37
CA LEU A 81 31.99 56.44 0.15
C LEU A 81 32.72 55.11 -0.08
N ASN A 82 33.97 55.00 0.36
CA ASN A 82 34.75 53.78 0.18
C ASN A 82 34.27 52.67 1.12
N GLU A 83 33.97 53.01 2.38
CA GLU A 83 33.35 52.09 3.34
C GLU A 83 31.94 51.68 2.93
N LEU A 84 31.16 52.58 2.33
CA LEU A 84 29.85 52.24 1.77
C LEU A 84 29.96 51.22 0.64
N SER A 85 30.88 51.43 -0.32
CA SER A 85 31.09 50.51 -1.44
C SER A 85 31.51 49.10 -1.01
N LYS A 86 32.32 48.98 0.06
CA LYS A 86 32.68 47.68 0.64
C LYS A 86 31.47 46.96 1.24
N ARG A 87 30.62 47.69 1.96
CA ARG A 87 29.37 47.13 2.55
C ARG A 87 28.40 46.69 1.47
N GLU A 88 28.26 47.46 0.39
CA GLU A 88 27.44 47.08 -0.76
C GLU A 88 27.94 45.80 -1.41
N GLY A 89 29.26 45.66 -1.61
CA GLY A 89 29.86 44.42 -2.11
C GLY A 89 29.65 43.21 -1.19
N GLU A 90 29.75 43.40 0.12
CA GLU A 90 29.48 42.33 1.10
C GLU A 90 28.01 41.92 1.11
N LEU A 91 27.08 42.89 1.07
CA LEU A 91 25.64 42.64 0.98
C LEU A 91 25.28 41.91 -0.31
N ALA A 92 25.86 42.30 -1.44
CA ALA A 92 25.69 41.61 -2.72
C ALA A 92 26.18 40.15 -2.64
N GLY A 93 27.33 39.90 -1.99
CA GLY A 93 27.83 38.54 -1.77
C GLY A 93 26.91 37.70 -0.88
N ARG A 94 26.37 38.27 0.20
CA ARG A 94 25.39 37.61 1.08
C ARG A 94 24.08 37.31 0.36
N LEU A 95 23.61 38.24 -0.49
CA LEU A 95 22.41 38.04 -1.30
C LEU A 95 22.59 36.88 -2.28
N ALA A 96 23.73 36.84 -2.98
CA ALA A 96 24.05 35.75 -3.90
C ALA A 96 24.10 34.37 -3.21
N ASP A 97 24.68 34.29 -2.00
CA ASP A 97 24.69 33.05 -1.20
C ASP A 97 23.26 32.64 -0.76
N LEU A 98 22.42 33.60 -0.35
CA LEU A 98 21.02 33.32 -0.02
C LEU A 98 20.21 32.85 -1.22
N GLU A 99 20.41 33.44 -2.40
CA GLU A 99 19.79 33.01 -3.65
C GLU A 99 20.19 31.57 -4.00
N GLN A 100 21.49 31.25 -3.90
CA GLN A 100 21.99 29.90 -4.14
C GLN A 100 21.44 28.88 -3.13
N ARG A 101 21.37 29.24 -1.84
CA ARG A 101 20.77 28.38 -0.81
C ARG A 101 19.29 28.14 -1.07
N THR A 102 18.56 29.17 -1.48
CA THR A 102 17.13 29.07 -1.82
C THR A 102 16.90 28.15 -3.01
N ALA A 103 17.73 28.29 -4.06
CA ALA A 103 17.67 27.40 -5.22
C ALA A 103 17.93 25.93 -4.84
N ARG A 104 18.91 25.67 -3.96
CA ARG A 104 19.18 24.33 -3.43
C ARG A 104 18.00 23.78 -2.63
N VAL A 105 17.44 24.56 -1.70
CA VAL A 105 16.27 24.16 -0.90
C VAL A 105 15.06 23.88 -1.78
N SER A 106 14.82 24.67 -2.82
CA SER A 106 13.74 24.41 -3.78
C SER A 106 13.95 23.10 -4.52
N GLY A 107 15.17 22.79 -4.97
CA GLY A 107 15.49 21.51 -5.62
C GLY A 107 15.32 20.32 -4.68
N ASP A 108 15.78 20.45 -3.43
CA ASP A 108 15.64 19.41 -2.40
C ASP A 108 14.17 19.16 -2.05
N ALA A 109 13.35 20.23 -1.94
CA ALA A 109 11.92 20.12 -1.70
C ALA A 109 11.18 19.42 -2.85
N GLN A 110 11.53 19.73 -4.11
CA GLN A 110 10.98 19.06 -5.28
C GLN A 110 11.36 17.57 -5.29
N ALA A 111 12.61 17.23 -5.01
CA ALA A 111 13.06 15.85 -4.91
C ALA A 111 12.32 15.09 -3.79
N ALA A 112 12.18 15.70 -2.61
CA ALA A 112 11.45 15.14 -1.47
C ALA A 112 9.98 14.88 -1.82
N SER A 113 9.31 15.82 -2.49
CA SER A 113 7.92 15.67 -2.92
C SER A 113 7.76 14.53 -3.94
N GLY A 114 8.73 14.35 -4.83
CA GLY A 114 8.78 13.23 -5.78
C GLY A 114 8.93 11.88 -5.07
N TYR A 115 9.81 11.78 -4.07
CA TYR A 115 9.95 10.56 -3.27
C TYR A 115 8.68 10.24 -2.46
N ALA A 116 8.04 11.26 -1.87
CA ALA A 116 6.79 11.11 -1.14
C ALA A 116 5.67 10.58 -2.05
N THR A 117 5.50 11.18 -3.23
CA THR A 117 4.51 10.73 -4.23
C THR A 117 4.73 9.27 -4.63
N ARG A 118 6.00 8.88 -4.86
CA ARG A 118 6.38 7.50 -5.18
C ARG A 118 6.04 6.53 -4.04
N ALA A 119 6.36 6.91 -2.80
CA ALA A 119 6.08 6.10 -1.62
C ALA A 119 4.56 5.92 -1.41
N GLU A 120 3.78 6.99 -1.57
CA GLU A 120 2.32 6.92 -1.51
C GLU A 120 1.76 5.99 -2.58
N GLY A 121 2.22 6.09 -3.82
CA GLY A 121 1.86 5.18 -4.90
C GLY A 121 2.13 3.72 -4.56
N MET A 122 3.30 3.43 -3.98
CA MET A 122 3.66 2.08 -3.53
C MET A 122 2.76 1.58 -2.40
N MET A 123 2.39 2.45 -1.44
CA MET A 123 1.46 2.08 -0.36
C MET A 123 0.08 1.72 -0.89
N VAL A 124 -0.45 2.49 -1.84
CA VAL A 124 -1.75 2.21 -2.47
C VAL A 124 -1.71 0.91 -3.27
N ALA A 125 -0.65 0.69 -4.06
CA ALA A 125 -0.45 -0.55 -4.82
C ALA A 125 -0.37 -1.78 -3.89
N PHE A 126 0.41 -1.70 -2.81
CA PHE A 126 0.53 -2.77 -1.82
C PHE A 126 -0.79 -3.03 -1.09
N ALA A 127 -1.52 -1.98 -0.71
CA ALA A 127 -2.83 -2.11 -0.07
C ALA A 127 -3.84 -2.80 -0.99
N ALA A 128 -3.86 -2.46 -2.28
CA ALA A 128 -4.71 -3.10 -3.28
C ALA A 128 -4.37 -4.59 -3.44
N ARG A 129 -3.08 -4.92 -3.56
CA ARG A 129 -2.58 -6.31 -3.64
C ARG A 129 -3.00 -7.12 -2.41
N ARG A 130 -2.78 -6.58 -1.20
CA ARG A 130 -3.17 -7.23 0.07
C ARG A 130 -4.68 -7.40 0.21
N ALA A 131 -5.49 -6.49 -0.33
CA ALA A 131 -6.94 -6.62 -0.31
C ALA A 131 -7.39 -7.78 -1.22
N LEU A 132 -6.91 -7.81 -2.46
CA LEU A 132 -7.26 -8.86 -3.43
C LEU A 132 -6.73 -10.25 -3.01
N ASP A 133 -5.49 -10.33 -2.50
CA ASP A 133 -4.91 -11.59 -2.01
C ASP A 133 -5.74 -12.19 -0.85
N ARG A 134 -6.44 -11.34 -0.07
CA ARG A 134 -7.32 -11.76 1.03
C ARG A 134 -8.79 -11.93 0.63
N GLY A 135 -9.14 -11.72 -0.64
CA GLY A 135 -10.53 -11.78 -1.09
C GLY A 135 -11.39 -10.60 -0.60
N LEU A 136 -10.78 -9.47 -0.22
CA LEU A 136 -11.49 -8.30 0.28
C LEU A 136 -11.84 -7.32 -0.84
N ARG A 137 -12.94 -6.60 -0.65
CA ARG A 137 -13.25 -5.40 -1.43
C ARG A 137 -12.23 -4.30 -1.12
N LEU A 138 -11.96 -3.45 -2.10
CA LEU A 138 -10.94 -2.40 -1.99
C LEU A 138 -11.36 -1.24 -1.06
N GLY A 139 -12.66 -0.94 -0.95
CA GLY A 139 -13.15 0.13 -0.08
C GLY A 139 -12.56 1.48 -0.47
N TYR A 140 -11.96 2.19 0.50
CA TYR A 140 -11.35 3.51 0.26
C TYR A 140 -10.18 3.47 -0.75
N ILE A 141 -9.56 2.31 -0.96
CA ILE A 141 -8.44 2.14 -1.89
C ILE A 141 -8.90 2.35 -3.34
N GLU A 142 -10.18 2.11 -3.66
CA GLU A 142 -10.71 2.31 -5.02
C GLU A 142 -10.56 3.76 -5.49
N ASP A 143 -10.88 4.70 -4.60
CA ASP A 143 -10.77 6.13 -4.89
C ASP A 143 -9.30 6.54 -5.01
N GLN A 144 -8.46 6.06 -4.10
CA GLN A 144 -7.02 6.30 -4.12
C GLN A 144 -6.35 5.78 -5.41
N LEU A 145 -6.76 4.60 -5.88
CA LEU A 145 -6.29 4.05 -7.15
C LEU A 145 -6.71 4.92 -8.34
N ARG A 146 -7.96 5.39 -8.36
CA ARG A 146 -8.46 6.25 -9.43
C ARG A 146 -7.75 7.60 -9.45
N THR A 147 -7.60 8.24 -8.29
CA THR A 147 -6.94 9.54 -8.17
C THR A 147 -5.46 9.46 -8.59
N ARG A 148 -4.75 8.42 -8.16
CA ARG A 148 -3.30 8.31 -8.39
C ARG A 148 -2.90 7.68 -9.71
N PHE A 149 -3.66 6.70 -10.20
CA PHE A 149 -3.30 5.91 -11.38
C PHE A 149 -4.34 6.01 -12.50
N GLY A 150 -5.47 6.68 -12.30
CA GLY A 150 -6.58 6.67 -13.26
C GLY A 150 -6.28 7.32 -14.61
N THR A 151 -5.35 8.27 -14.66
CA THR A 151 -4.91 8.94 -15.90
C THR A 151 -3.73 8.21 -16.55
N THR A 152 -2.78 7.72 -15.75
CA THR A 152 -1.55 7.08 -16.24
C THR A 152 -1.77 5.62 -16.59
N GLN A 153 -2.61 4.92 -15.84
CA GLN A 153 -2.89 3.49 -15.98
C GLN A 153 -4.40 3.17 -15.92
N PRO A 154 -5.23 3.77 -16.81
CA PRO A 154 -6.70 3.61 -16.78
C PRO A 154 -7.14 2.14 -16.91
N HIS A 155 -6.49 1.37 -17.78
CA HIS A 155 -6.82 -0.04 -18.01
C HIS A 155 -6.51 -0.92 -16.81
N ALA A 156 -5.36 -0.72 -16.15
CA ALA A 156 -4.98 -1.50 -14.97
C ALA A 156 -5.91 -1.19 -13.78
N VAL A 157 -6.23 0.09 -13.57
CA VAL A 157 -7.19 0.50 -12.54
C VAL A 157 -8.56 -0.12 -12.79
N ALA A 158 -9.08 -0.06 -14.02
CA ALA A 158 -10.36 -0.68 -14.37
C ALA A 158 -10.38 -2.19 -14.10
N ALA A 159 -9.31 -2.91 -14.46
CA ALA A 159 -9.18 -4.34 -14.22
C ALA A 159 -9.17 -4.69 -12.73
N ILE A 160 -8.44 -3.93 -11.91
CA ILE A 160 -8.40 -4.11 -10.45
C ILE A 160 -9.75 -3.84 -9.81
N LEU A 161 -10.43 -2.76 -10.21
CA LEU A 161 -11.76 -2.43 -9.69
C LEU A 161 -12.80 -3.49 -10.09
N GLN A 162 -12.72 -4.02 -11.31
CA GLN A 162 -13.58 -5.10 -11.75
C GLN A 162 -13.32 -6.38 -10.94
N ALA A 163 -12.05 -6.74 -10.74
CA ALA A 163 -11.66 -7.89 -9.93
C ALA A 163 -12.09 -7.76 -8.47
N ALA A 164 -12.05 -6.56 -7.90
CA ALA A 164 -12.46 -6.30 -6.52
C ALA A 164 -13.97 -6.47 -6.26
N ARG A 165 -14.81 -6.46 -7.30
CA ARG A 165 -16.26 -6.70 -7.17
C ARG A 165 -16.58 -8.17 -6.89
N GLU A 166 -15.82 -9.06 -7.50
CA GLU A 166 -15.91 -10.51 -7.33
C GLU A 166 -14.49 -11.05 -7.13
N PRO A 167 -13.90 -10.79 -5.95
CA PRO A 167 -12.51 -11.14 -5.70
C PRO A 167 -12.39 -12.66 -5.69
N VAL A 168 -11.37 -13.16 -6.38
CA VAL A 168 -11.05 -14.58 -6.49
C VAL A 168 -9.72 -14.81 -5.80
N THR A 169 -9.67 -15.75 -4.85
CA THR A 169 -8.42 -16.12 -4.18
C THR A 169 -7.79 -17.37 -4.77
N ILE A 170 -6.48 -17.56 -4.55
CA ILE A 170 -5.81 -18.81 -4.96
C ILE A 170 -6.41 -20.04 -4.25
N ALA A 171 -6.83 -19.87 -3.00
CA ALA A 171 -7.48 -20.93 -2.22
C ALA A 171 -8.82 -21.34 -2.86
N GLU A 172 -9.61 -20.37 -3.30
CA GLU A 172 -10.85 -20.63 -4.04
C GLU A 172 -10.61 -21.30 -5.38
N LEU A 173 -9.55 -20.94 -6.11
CA LEU A 173 -9.18 -21.60 -7.36
C LEU A 173 -8.79 -23.07 -7.14
N ARG A 174 -8.07 -23.37 -6.05
CA ARG A 174 -7.70 -24.74 -5.66
C ARG A 174 -8.93 -25.54 -5.28
N ALA A 175 -9.75 -25.04 -4.36
CA ALA A 175 -10.99 -25.67 -3.95
C ALA A 175 -11.96 -25.87 -5.14
N GLY A 176 -12.04 -24.88 -6.03
CA GLY A 176 -12.83 -24.96 -7.25
C GLY A 176 -12.32 -26.05 -8.20
N LEU A 177 -11.00 -26.19 -8.37
CA LEU A 177 -10.40 -27.24 -9.20
C LEU A 177 -10.63 -28.64 -8.60
N ASP A 178 -10.54 -28.76 -7.26
CA ASP A 178 -10.83 -30.01 -6.55
C ASP A 178 -12.29 -30.44 -6.75
N GLY A 179 -13.22 -29.50 -6.66
CA GLY A 179 -14.65 -29.75 -6.82
C GLY A 179 -15.06 -30.24 -8.22
N ILE A 180 -14.40 -29.75 -9.27
CA ILE A 180 -14.68 -30.16 -10.67
C ILE A 180 -13.75 -31.27 -11.18
N GLY A 181 -12.87 -31.81 -10.33
CA GLY A 181 -11.80 -32.72 -10.74
C GLY A 181 -12.30 -33.98 -11.46
N THR A 182 -13.37 -34.60 -10.96
CA THR A 182 -13.93 -35.81 -11.60
C THR A 182 -14.51 -35.49 -12.97
N GLU A 183 -15.26 -34.40 -13.11
CA GLU A 183 -15.86 -33.97 -14.38
C GLU A 183 -14.79 -33.62 -15.43
N LEU A 184 -13.69 -33.01 -14.99
CA LEU A 184 -12.54 -32.68 -15.84
C LEU A 184 -11.87 -33.93 -16.44
N VAL A 185 -11.79 -35.01 -15.66
CA VAL A 185 -11.15 -36.27 -16.05
C VAL A 185 -12.06 -37.11 -16.94
N THR A 186 -13.35 -37.22 -16.60
CA THR A 186 -14.30 -38.11 -17.30
C THR A 186 -14.90 -37.47 -18.55
N GLY A 187 -15.01 -36.15 -18.59
CA GLY A 187 -15.67 -35.41 -19.67
C GLY A 187 -17.14 -35.78 -19.85
N GLN A 188 -17.73 -35.36 -20.97
CA GLN A 188 -19.14 -35.63 -21.30
C GLN A 188 -19.44 -37.10 -21.68
N ALA A 189 -18.42 -37.98 -21.67
CA ALA A 189 -18.48 -39.34 -22.21
C ALA A 189 -18.90 -40.41 -21.17
N SER A 190 -19.52 -40.02 -20.05
CA SER A 190 -20.01 -40.97 -19.03
C SER A 190 -21.03 -41.98 -19.58
N ASN A 191 -21.73 -41.68 -20.68
CA ASN A 191 -22.66 -42.61 -21.33
C ASN A 191 -22.00 -43.58 -22.35
N GLY A 192 -20.78 -43.30 -22.82
CA GLY A 192 -20.13 -44.05 -23.90
C GLY A 192 -19.01 -44.99 -23.44
N TRP A 193 -18.18 -44.55 -22.49
CA TRP A 193 -16.98 -45.29 -22.08
C TRP A 193 -17.30 -46.59 -21.31
N LEU A 194 -18.30 -46.57 -20.42
CA LEU A 194 -18.77 -47.80 -19.76
C LEU A 194 -19.36 -48.79 -20.77
N HIS A 195 -19.95 -48.28 -21.86
CA HIS A 195 -20.53 -49.09 -22.92
C HIS A 195 -19.48 -49.65 -23.89
N SER A 196 -18.38 -48.94 -24.12
CA SER A 196 -17.21 -49.43 -24.87
C SER A 196 -16.39 -50.41 -24.06
N LEU A 197 -16.16 -50.14 -22.76
CA LEU A 197 -15.46 -51.05 -21.86
C LEU A 197 -16.19 -52.39 -21.71
N ARG A 198 -17.53 -52.37 -21.59
CA ARG A 198 -18.33 -53.61 -21.54
C ARG A 198 -18.31 -54.38 -22.87
N ARG A 199 -18.11 -53.69 -23.99
CA ARG A 199 -18.05 -54.29 -25.34
C ARG A 199 -16.65 -54.84 -25.65
N GLU A 200 -15.62 -54.24 -25.07
CA GLU A 200 -14.22 -54.71 -25.13
C GLU A 200 -13.92 -55.82 -24.13
N LEU A 201 -14.53 -55.84 -22.92
CA LEU A 201 -14.40 -57.00 -22.03
C LEU A 201 -15.04 -58.29 -22.59
N GLY A 202 -15.96 -58.16 -23.55
CA GLY A 202 -16.47 -59.28 -24.35
C GLY A 202 -15.51 -59.74 -25.45
N ASN A 203 -14.51 -58.92 -25.80
CA ASN A 203 -13.51 -59.17 -26.83
C ASN A 203 -12.11 -58.83 -26.28
N LEU A 204 -11.44 -59.86 -25.77
CA LEU A 204 -9.97 -59.98 -25.81
C LEU A 204 -9.19 -59.42 -24.60
N VAL A 205 -8.73 -60.37 -23.78
CA VAL A 205 -7.49 -60.28 -23.00
C VAL A 205 -6.36 -59.86 -23.94
N VAL A 206 -5.87 -58.63 -23.85
CA VAL A 206 -4.66 -58.16 -24.55
C VAL A 206 -3.72 -57.51 -23.54
N ILE A 207 -2.58 -58.17 -23.34
CA ILE A 207 -1.41 -57.65 -22.63
C ILE A 207 -0.77 -56.58 -23.54
N HIS A 208 -0.72 -55.33 -23.09
CA HIS A 208 -0.04 -54.24 -23.79
C HIS A 208 1.17 -53.74 -22.98
N ARG A 209 2.31 -53.55 -23.66
CA ARG A 209 3.60 -53.13 -23.08
C ARG A 209 3.60 -51.64 -22.71
N ALA A 210 4.33 -51.31 -21.66
CA ALA A 210 4.28 -50.05 -20.91
C ALA A 210 5.29 -48.97 -21.38
N ASP A 211 5.37 -48.65 -22.69
CA ASP A 211 6.37 -47.70 -23.19
C ASP A 211 5.81 -46.55 -24.06
N THR A 212 4.66 -46.00 -23.71
CA THR A 212 4.23 -44.69 -24.24
C THR A 212 3.47 -43.93 -23.14
N PRO A 213 3.99 -42.80 -22.62
CA PRO A 213 3.27 -42.05 -21.60
C PRO A 213 2.09 -41.34 -22.26
N SER A 214 0.95 -42.04 -22.33
CA SER A 214 -0.34 -41.39 -22.49
C SER A 214 -0.57 -40.59 -21.21
N PRO A 215 -0.58 -39.23 -21.24
CA PRO A 215 -0.80 -38.45 -20.04
C PRO A 215 -2.26 -38.64 -19.69
N LEU A 216 -2.53 -39.57 -18.78
CA LEU A 216 -3.88 -39.85 -18.30
C LEU A 216 -4.47 -38.51 -17.85
N PRO A 217 -5.74 -38.21 -18.17
CA PRO A 217 -6.39 -36.98 -17.71
C PRO A 217 -6.26 -36.77 -16.19
N VAL A 218 -6.15 -37.86 -15.42
CA VAL A 218 -5.83 -37.87 -13.99
C VAL A 218 -4.47 -37.25 -13.68
N ASP A 219 -3.42 -37.60 -14.43
CA ASP A 219 -2.07 -37.04 -14.25
C ASP A 219 -2.03 -35.55 -14.62
N ARG A 220 -2.80 -35.15 -15.65
CA ARG A 220 -2.96 -33.73 -16.00
C ARG A 220 -3.58 -32.95 -14.85
N LEU A 221 -4.62 -33.50 -14.23
CA LEU A 221 -5.28 -32.89 -13.08
C LEU A 221 -4.33 -32.76 -11.89
N ALA A 222 -3.56 -33.81 -11.58
CA ALA A 222 -2.55 -33.76 -10.53
C ALA A 222 -1.50 -32.66 -10.79
N ARG A 223 -1.01 -32.54 -12.03
CA ARG A 223 -0.09 -31.45 -12.42
C ARG A 223 -0.73 -30.07 -12.29
N ALA A 224 -1.97 -29.90 -12.74
CA ALA A 224 -2.69 -28.63 -12.62
C ALA A 224 -2.84 -28.20 -11.15
N LYS A 225 -3.17 -29.15 -10.25
CA LYS A 225 -3.23 -28.89 -8.80
C LYS A 225 -1.87 -28.47 -8.24
N GLN A 226 -0.80 -29.19 -8.59
CA GLN A 226 0.56 -28.81 -8.17
C GLN A 226 1.01 -27.45 -8.70
N MET A 227 0.59 -27.07 -9.92
CA MET A 227 0.83 -25.73 -10.45
C MET A 227 0.12 -24.66 -9.62
N LEU A 228 -1.14 -24.88 -9.20
CA LEU A 228 -1.83 -23.96 -8.29
C LEU A 228 -1.17 -23.88 -6.90
N GLU A 229 -0.63 -24.99 -6.39
CA GLU A 229 0.15 -25.00 -5.14
C GLU A 229 1.38 -24.07 -5.21
N THR A 230 1.99 -23.98 -6.39
CA THR A 230 3.14 -23.11 -6.66
C THR A 230 2.76 -21.73 -7.24
N ASN A 231 1.48 -21.34 -7.14
CA ASN A 231 0.92 -20.08 -7.66
C ASN A 231 1.06 -19.88 -9.18
N LYS A 232 1.24 -20.96 -9.95
CA LYS A 232 1.34 -20.94 -11.42
C LYS A 232 -0.03 -21.08 -12.07
N VAL A 233 -0.88 -20.07 -11.93
CA VAL A 233 -2.29 -20.12 -12.36
C VAL A 233 -2.43 -20.15 -13.88
N GLU A 234 -1.59 -19.44 -14.63
CA GLU A 234 -1.62 -19.45 -16.09
C GLU A 234 -1.31 -20.86 -16.64
N ALA A 235 -0.32 -21.53 -16.04
CA ALA A 235 0.06 -22.89 -16.42
C ALA A 235 -1.03 -23.90 -16.07
N ALA A 236 -1.63 -23.78 -14.88
CA ALA A 236 -2.76 -24.62 -14.47
C ALA A 236 -3.96 -24.44 -15.40
N LEU A 237 -4.30 -23.20 -15.77
CA LEU A 237 -5.36 -22.88 -16.72
C LEU A 237 -5.12 -23.53 -18.08
N ALA A 238 -3.88 -23.48 -18.58
CA ALA A 238 -3.50 -24.11 -19.83
C ALA A 238 -3.62 -25.65 -19.79
N GLU A 239 -3.31 -26.27 -18.65
CA GLU A 239 -3.48 -27.73 -18.50
C GLU A 239 -4.95 -28.13 -18.42
N VAL A 240 -5.77 -27.39 -17.66
CA VAL A 240 -7.23 -27.62 -17.57
C VAL A 240 -7.91 -27.44 -18.93
N ALA A 241 -7.49 -26.44 -19.72
CA ALA A 241 -8.03 -26.22 -21.06
C ALA A 241 -7.77 -27.38 -22.04
N ARG A 242 -6.78 -28.24 -21.76
CA ARG A 242 -6.44 -29.43 -22.57
C ARG A 242 -7.11 -30.71 -22.07
N MET A 243 -7.89 -30.65 -20.99
CA MET A 243 -8.60 -31.81 -20.44
C MET A 243 -9.87 -32.12 -21.23
N PRO A 244 -10.31 -33.39 -21.27
CA PRO A 244 -11.54 -33.77 -21.97
C PRO A 244 -12.79 -33.09 -21.39
N GLY A 245 -12.83 -32.83 -20.08
CA GLY A 245 -13.91 -32.10 -19.42
C GLY A 245 -13.77 -30.58 -19.40
N ALA A 246 -12.83 -29.98 -20.15
CA ALA A 246 -12.65 -28.52 -20.18
C ALA A 246 -13.95 -27.72 -20.43
N PRO A 247 -14.91 -28.17 -21.28
CA PRO A 247 -16.19 -27.48 -21.46
C PRO A 247 -17.07 -27.40 -20.20
N GLN A 248 -16.85 -28.25 -19.20
CA GLN A 248 -17.58 -28.23 -17.92
C GLN A 248 -16.95 -27.23 -16.92
N ALA A 249 -15.70 -26.83 -17.13
CA ALA A 249 -14.95 -25.94 -16.25
C ALA A 249 -15.14 -24.43 -16.54
N VAL A 250 -16.23 -24.02 -17.20
CA VAL A 250 -16.45 -22.62 -17.63
C VAL A 250 -16.35 -21.63 -16.46
N ARG A 251 -16.97 -21.96 -15.32
CA ARG A 251 -16.92 -21.08 -14.13
C ARG A 251 -15.51 -20.96 -13.55
N TRP A 252 -14.80 -22.08 -13.46
CA TRP A 252 -13.43 -22.12 -12.95
C TRP A 252 -12.45 -21.39 -13.89
N THR A 253 -12.55 -21.62 -15.19
CA THR A 253 -11.71 -20.96 -16.19
C THR A 253 -11.95 -19.45 -16.23
N ALA A 254 -13.20 -18.99 -16.08
CA ALA A 254 -13.52 -17.57 -15.93
C ALA A 254 -12.90 -16.96 -14.66
N ALA A 255 -13.01 -17.65 -13.52
CA ALA A 255 -12.40 -17.21 -12.26
C ALA A 255 -10.88 -17.14 -12.35
N ALA A 256 -10.23 -18.13 -12.96
CA ALA A 256 -8.79 -18.16 -13.18
C ALA A 256 -8.31 -16.99 -14.07
N ARG A 257 -9.04 -16.69 -15.16
CA ARG A 257 -8.74 -15.54 -16.02
C ARG A 257 -8.88 -14.21 -15.29
N ARG A 258 -9.91 -14.04 -14.46
CA ARG A 258 -10.06 -12.84 -13.62
C ARG A 258 -8.90 -12.69 -12.65
N TYR A 259 -8.50 -13.78 -11.99
CA TYR A 259 -7.34 -13.78 -11.08
C TYR A 259 -6.05 -13.35 -11.79
N ILE A 260 -5.77 -13.94 -12.95
CA ILE A 260 -4.59 -13.60 -13.77
C ILE A 260 -4.63 -12.13 -14.19
N GLY A 261 -5.76 -11.66 -14.74
CA GLY A 261 -5.93 -10.28 -15.17
C GLY A 261 -5.77 -9.29 -14.02
N ALA A 262 -6.28 -9.61 -12.84
CA ALA A 262 -6.07 -8.81 -11.64
C ALA A 262 -4.59 -8.73 -11.25
N ARG A 263 -3.85 -9.84 -11.34
CA ARG A 263 -2.44 -9.85 -10.97
C ARG A 263 -1.58 -9.06 -11.95
N GLN A 264 -1.80 -9.22 -13.25
CA GLN A 264 -1.12 -8.44 -14.28
C GLN A 264 -1.38 -6.94 -14.12
N ALA A 265 -2.62 -6.56 -13.80
CA ALA A 265 -2.96 -5.17 -13.52
C ALA A 265 -2.27 -4.63 -12.27
N LEU A 266 -2.19 -5.42 -11.19
CA LEU A 266 -1.44 -5.06 -9.98
C LEU A 266 0.06 -4.85 -10.28
N ASP A 267 0.67 -5.76 -11.04
CA ASP A 267 2.08 -5.66 -11.42
C ASP A 267 2.34 -4.40 -12.27
N THR A 268 1.37 -4.01 -13.12
CA THR A 268 1.42 -2.79 -13.92
C THR A 268 1.36 -1.53 -13.05
N ILE A 269 0.48 -1.50 -12.04
CA ILE A 269 0.38 -0.38 -11.09
C ILE A 269 1.62 -0.31 -10.19
N GLU A 270 2.16 -1.46 -9.77
CA GLU A 270 3.40 -1.53 -9.00
C GLU A 270 4.59 -0.96 -9.80
N ALA A 271 4.73 -1.35 -11.08
CA ALA A 271 5.74 -0.78 -11.96
C ALA A 271 5.58 0.74 -12.17
N ALA A 272 4.33 1.21 -12.33
CA ALA A 272 4.02 2.63 -12.43
C ALA A 272 4.40 3.38 -11.14
N ALA A 273 4.09 2.80 -9.98
CA ALA A 273 4.45 3.35 -8.69
C ALA A 273 5.98 3.40 -8.50
N ILE A 274 6.71 2.34 -8.88
CA ILE A 274 8.18 2.32 -8.82
C ILE A 274 8.80 3.38 -9.73
N THR A 275 8.23 3.64 -10.90
CA THR A 275 8.75 4.62 -11.86
C THR A 275 8.31 6.05 -11.58
N GLY A 276 7.34 6.25 -10.69
CA GLY A 276 6.75 7.57 -10.40
C GLY A 276 5.73 8.02 -11.44
N GLN A 277 5.17 7.11 -12.24
CA GLN A 277 4.09 7.37 -13.20
C GLN A 277 2.73 7.41 -12.50
N THR A 278 2.62 8.24 -11.48
CA THR A 278 1.42 8.51 -10.70
C THR A 278 1.06 9.97 -10.81
N ASN A 279 -0.22 10.31 -10.73
CA ASN A 279 -0.63 11.70 -10.61
C ASN A 279 -0.03 12.31 -9.34
N PRO A 280 0.57 13.51 -9.43
CA PRO A 280 0.86 14.30 -8.26
C PRO A 280 -0.44 14.51 -7.47
N THR A 281 -0.38 14.33 -6.16
CA THR A 281 -1.47 14.74 -5.28
C THR A 281 -1.48 16.26 -5.30
N ASP A 282 -2.56 16.88 -5.79
CA ASP A 282 -2.76 18.33 -5.62
C ASP A 282 -2.76 18.62 -4.13
N ILE A 283 -1.70 19.29 -3.66
CA ILE A 283 -1.62 19.77 -2.28
C ILE A 283 -2.57 20.97 -2.24
N PRO A 284 -3.65 20.97 -1.44
CA PRO A 284 -4.51 22.14 -1.33
C PRO A 284 -3.69 23.25 -0.67
N GLY A 285 -3.25 24.23 -1.45
CA GLY A 285 -2.43 25.34 -0.97
C GLY A 285 -1.26 25.68 -1.89
N THR A 286 -1.52 25.99 -3.15
CA THR A 286 -0.62 26.81 -3.96
C THR A 286 -1.42 27.59 -4.98
N ASP A 287 -2.31 28.46 -4.48
CA ASP A 287 -2.71 29.62 -5.26
C ASP A 287 -1.45 30.45 -5.47
N ALA A 288 -0.81 30.30 -6.63
CA ALA A 288 0.21 31.23 -7.08
C ALA A 288 -0.44 32.62 -7.18
N PRO A 289 0.13 33.69 -6.60
CA PRO A 289 -0.38 35.02 -6.86
C PRO A 289 -0.26 35.28 -8.35
N ALA A 290 -1.41 35.55 -8.98
CA ALA A 290 -1.47 35.97 -10.37
C ALA A 290 -0.58 37.21 -10.56
N ALA A 291 0.31 37.14 -11.56
CA ALA A 291 1.13 38.24 -12.01
C ALA A 291 0.29 39.37 -12.63
#